data_AF-A0A1H6H4I9-F1
#
_entry.id   AF-A0A1H6H4I9-F1
#
_cell.length_a   1.000
_cell.length_b   1.000
_cell.length_c   1.000
_cell.angle_alpha   90.00
_cell.angle_beta   90.00
_cell.angle_gamma   90.00
#
_symmetry.space_group_name_H-M   'P 1'
#
loop_
_entity.id
_entity.type
_entity.pdbx_description
1 polymer ?
#
loop_
_entity_poly.entity_id
_entity_poly.type
_entity_poly.pdbx_seq_one_letter_code
_entity_poly.pdbx_strand_id
1 'polypeptide(L)'
;MVAQKTITGFLIFMSFFSMFSCQSAELKHVRNKLLKKTQGFETANFPLLYFDRLYILEGTYITKGKFNIVPPKLEMHRGSDQKKYEDYIIFNSNGTVEKLYAENEKAAKQLLGKDTSGPNAIVYRKGDRFFMDAVQAFKMGGGYGIDRQEIKFENNKLFIQDGANCSVYLPVEKP
;
A
#
# COMPACT_ATOMS: atom_id res chain seq x y z
N MET A 1 32.04 39.34 22.30
CA MET A 1 30.74 38.90 21.72
C MET A 1 30.93 37.57 20.98
N VAL A 2 30.89 36.42 21.68
CA VAL A 2 31.02 35.08 21.03
C VAL A 2 29.95 34.08 21.53
N ALA A 3 29.22 34.40 22.60
CA ALA A 3 28.24 33.47 23.20
C ALA A 3 26.88 33.40 22.48
N GLN A 4 26.60 34.30 21.54
CA GLN A 4 25.24 34.46 20.99
C GLN A 4 24.98 33.65 19.71
N LYS A 5 26.02 33.13 19.03
CA LYS A 5 25.87 32.35 17.79
C LYS A 5 25.62 30.85 18.02
N THR A 6 26.00 30.31 19.18
CA THR A 6 25.87 28.88 19.51
C THR A 6 24.46 28.51 19.98
N ILE A 7 23.74 29.43 20.62
CA ILE A 7 22.39 29.17 21.17
C ILE A 7 21.34 29.04 20.05
N THR A 8 21.48 29.81 18.96
CA THR A 8 20.52 29.79 17.85
C THR A 8 20.62 28.51 17.00
N GLY A 9 21.82 27.93 16.84
CA GLY A 9 22.01 26.65 16.17
C GLY A 9 21.41 25.46 16.93
N PHE A 10 21.44 25.51 18.26
CA PHE A 10 20.91 24.44 19.12
C PHE A 10 19.37 24.43 19.18
N LEU A 11 18.74 25.61 19.14
CA LEU A 11 17.27 25.75 19.09
C LEU A 11 16.66 25.29 17.75
N ILE A 12 17.35 25.55 16.63
CA ILE A 12 16.91 25.06 15.32
C ILE A 12 17.05 23.53 15.26
N PHE A 13 18.13 22.95 15.77
CA PHE A 13 18.32 21.49 15.79
C PHE A 13 17.24 20.77 16.64
N MET A 14 16.89 21.30 17.82
CA MET A 14 15.82 20.74 18.67
C MET A 14 14.42 20.78 18.02
N SER A 15 14.13 21.78 17.18
CA SER A 15 12.82 21.87 16.51
C SER A 15 12.62 20.76 15.46
N PHE A 16 13.69 20.29 14.79
CA PHE A 16 13.60 19.19 13.83
C PHE A 16 13.31 17.83 14.51
N PHE A 17 13.92 17.53 15.67
CA PHE A 17 13.66 16.25 16.36
C PHE A 17 12.25 16.13 16.95
N SER A 18 11.59 17.26 17.25
CA SER A 18 10.22 17.25 17.75
C SER A 18 9.17 16.87 16.69
N MET A 19 9.45 17.12 15.40
CA MET A 19 8.53 16.76 14.31
C MET A 19 8.63 15.28 13.93
N PHE A 20 9.83 14.69 13.94
CA PHE A 20 10.03 13.27 13.62
C PHE A 20 9.43 12.32 14.69
N SER A 21 9.46 12.71 15.96
CA SER A 21 8.87 11.89 17.03
C SER A 21 7.33 11.87 16.94
N CYS A 22 6.70 12.99 16.57
CA CYS A 22 5.26 13.07 16.40
C CYS A 22 4.76 12.21 15.22
N GLN A 23 5.45 12.28 14.07
CA GLN A 23 5.11 11.50 12.87
C GLN A 23 5.25 9.98 13.08
N SER A 24 6.28 9.54 13.82
CA SER A 24 6.47 8.11 14.11
C SER A 24 5.42 7.55 15.08
N ALA A 25 5.00 8.33 16.08
CA ALA A 25 3.93 7.96 16.99
C ALA A 25 2.58 7.87 16.26
N GLU A 26 2.28 8.81 15.37
CA GLU A 26 1.07 8.82 14.55
C GLU A 26 1.02 7.62 13.59
N LEU A 27 2.11 7.33 12.87
CA LEU A 27 2.24 6.14 12.03
C LEU A 27 1.97 4.86 12.82
N LYS A 28 2.56 4.74 14.02
CA LYS A 28 2.35 3.60 14.91
C LYS A 28 0.89 3.50 15.35
N HIS A 29 0.24 4.63 15.66
CA HIS A 29 -1.18 4.66 16.03
C HIS A 29 -2.07 4.17 14.89
N VAL A 30 -1.88 4.71 13.67
CA VAL A 30 -2.62 4.30 12.47
C VAL A 30 -2.44 2.82 12.21
N ARG A 31 -1.20 2.32 12.27
CA ARG A 31 -0.90 0.90 12.08
C ARG A 31 -1.59 0.02 13.13
N ASN A 32 -1.52 0.38 14.41
CA ASN A 32 -2.17 -0.38 15.47
C ASN A 32 -3.69 -0.45 15.27
N LYS A 33 -4.31 0.65 14.79
CA LYS A 33 -5.73 0.69 14.46
C LYS A 33 -6.08 -0.28 13.32
N LEU A 34 -5.23 -0.39 12.30
CA LEU A 34 -5.40 -1.36 11.23
C LEU A 34 -5.21 -2.80 11.74
N LEU A 35 -4.14 -3.07 12.51
CA LEU A 35 -3.87 -4.39 13.08
C LEU A 35 -5.00 -4.93 13.96
N LYS A 36 -5.76 -4.08 14.66
CA LYS A 36 -6.94 -4.56 15.40
C LYS A 36 -8.00 -5.20 14.50
N LYS A 37 -8.10 -4.79 13.24
CA LYS A 37 -9.08 -5.35 12.30
C LYS A 37 -8.69 -6.76 11.82
N THR A 38 -7.45 -7.19 12.01
CA THR A 38 -7.04 -8.57 11.67
C THR A 38 -7.51 -9.59 12.70
N GLN A 39 -7.91 -9.16 13.91
CA GLN A 39 -8.33 -10.07 14.98
C GLN A 39 -9.59 -10.89 14.65
N GLY A 40 -10.47 -10.36 13.80
CA GLY A 40 -11.66 -11.07 13.30
C GLY A 40 -11.54 -11.48 11.84
N PHE A 41 -10.32 -11.59 11.33
CA PHE A 41 -10.09 -11.93 9.93
C PHE A 41 -10.18 -13.44 9.71
N GLU A 42 -10.94 -13.84 8.69
CA GLU A 42 -11.07 -15.23 8.27
C GLU A 42 -10.99 -15.30 6.74
N THR A 43 -10.07 -16.11 6.21
CA THR A 43 -9.85 -16.27 4.76
C THR A 43 -11.08 -16.80 4.03
N ALA A 44 -11.89 -17.63 4.70
CA ALA A 44 -13.14 -18.18 4.16
C ALA A 44 -14.14 -17.11 3.71
N ASN A 45 -14.05 -15.89 4.26
CA ASN A 45 -14.90 -14.77 3.85
C ASN A 45 -14.52 -14.17 2.48
N PHE A 46 -13.40 -14.60 1.89
CA PHE A 46 -12.81 -14.10 0.65
C PHE A 46 -12.53 -15.23 -0.35
N PRO A 47 -13.54 -16.02 -0.75
CA PRO A 47 -13.32 -17.23 -1.56
C PRO A 47 -12.71 -16.98 -2.95
N LEU A 48 -12.69 -15.73 -3.41
CA LEU A 48 -12.13 -15.32 -4.69
C LEU A 48 -10.69 -14.81 -4.60
N LEU A 49 -10.15 -14.57 -3.41
CA LEU A 49 -8.78 -14.09 -3.22
C LEU A 49 -7.88 -15.27 -2.86
N TYR A 50 -6.76 -15.42 -3.57
CA TYR A 50 -5.71 -16.33 -3.17
C TYR A 50 -4.78 -15.63 -2.19
N PHE A 51 -4.66 -16.21 -1.00
CA PHE A 51 -3.78 -15.73 0.05
C PHE A 51 -2.37 -16.31 -0.08
N ASP A 52 -1.39 -15.60 0.47
CA ASP A 52 0.03 -15.95 0.50
C ASP A 52 0.62 -16.19 -0.90
N ARG A 53 0.01 -15.57 -1.92
CA ARG A 53 0.46 -15.61 -3.32
C ARG A 53 0.85 -14.23 -3.81
N LEU A 54 1.87 -14.20 -4.67
CA LEU A 54 2.30 -13.00 -5.37
C LEU A 54 1.35 -12.69 -6.52
N TYR A 55 0.94 -11.43 -6.60
CA TYR A 55 0.29 -10.85 -7.77
C TYR A 55 1.20 -9.78 -8.36
N ILE A 56 1.35 -9.78 -9.68
CA ILE A 56 2.14 -8.81 -10.43
C ILE A 56 1.23 -7.75 -11.06
N LEU A 57 1.62 -6.49 -10.97
CA LEU A 57 0.91 -5.38 -11.58
C LEU A 57 0.97 -5.50 -13.12
N GLU A 58 -0.19 -5.72 -13.74
CA GLU A 58 -0.36 -5.63 -15.19
C GLU A 58 -0.30 -4.17 -15.64
N GLY A 59 -1.02 -3.28 -14.94
CA GLY A 59 -1.09 -1.87 -15.27
C GLY A 59 -2.12 -1.11 -14.43
N THR A 60 -2.09 0.21 -14.53
CA THR A 60 -3.06 1.11 -13.89
C THR A 60 -3.84 1.88 -14.95
N TYR A 61 -5.16 1.85 -14.85
CA TYR A 61 -6.08 2.33 -15.87
C TYR A 61 -7.00 3.42 -15.33
N ILE A 62 -7.34 4.41 -16.16
CA ILE A 62 -8.35 5.41 -15.84
C ILE A 62 -9.75 4.77 -15.93
N THR A 63 -10.62 5.07 -14.96
CA THR A 63 -11.98 4.54 -14.91
C THR A 63 -13.06 5.62 -14.98
N LYS A 64 -14.19 5.28 -15.62
CA LYS A 64 -15.45 6.06 -15.56
C LYS A 64 -16.38 5.39 -14.55
N GLY A 65 -16.14 5.67 -13.28
CA GLY A 65 -16.81 4.99 -12.16
C GLY A 65 -15.99 3.81 -11.62
N LYS A 66 -16.61 2.98 -10.80
CA LYS A 66 -15.91 1.89 -10.10
C LYS A 66 -15.64 0.72 -11.02
N PHE A 67 -14.36 0.35 -11.17
CA PHE A 67 -13.86 -0.77 -11.97
C PHE A 67 -14.22 -0.71 -13.47
N ASN A 68 -14.87 0.37 -13.93
CA ASN A 68 -15.26 0.56 -15.31
C ASN A 68 -14.10 1.19 -16.08
N ILE A 69 -13.17 0.34 -16.51
CA ILE A 69 -11.98 0.73 -17.26
C ILE A 69 -12.41 1.33 -18.59
N VAL A 70 -11.88 2.52 -18.90
CA VAL A 70 -12.13 3.19 -20.19
C VAL A 70 -11.03 2.77 -21.17
N PRO A 71 -11.33 2.06 -22.26
CA PRO A 71 -10.38 1.81 -23.32
C PRO A 71 -10.08 3.12 -24.09
N PRO A 72 -8.89 3.29 -24.71
CA PRO A 72 -7.77 2.34 -24.81
C PRO A 72 -6.93 2.30 -23.52
N LYS A 73 -6.02 1.32 -23.40
CA LYS A 73 -5.05 1.20 -22.30
C LYS A 73 -4.26 2.50 -22.13
N LEU A 74 -4.77 3.46 -21.37
CA LEU A 74 -3.99 4.60 -20.89
C LEU A 74 -3.26 4.10 -19.65
N GLU A 75 -2.19 3.34 -19.88
CA GLU A 75 -1.19 3.06 -18.86
C GLU A 75 -0.63 4.43 -18.45
N MET A 76 -1.10 4.97 -17.32
CA MET A 76 -0.43 6.13 -16.75
C MET A 76 0.99 5.69 -16.43
N HIS A 77 1.92 6.18 -17.25
CA HIS A 77 3.34 5.91 -17.21
C HIS A 77 3.86 5.57 -15.80
N ARG A 78 4.40 4.35 -15.64
CA ARG A 78 5.46 4.09 -14.66
C ARG A 78 6.49 5.20 -14.86
N GLY A 79 6.75 6.00 -13.83
CA GLY A 79 7.58 7.20 -13.97
C GLY A 79 8.89 6.89 -14.70
N SER A 80 9.05 7.52 -15.88
CA SER A 80 10.32 7.80 -16.57
C SER A 80 11.22 6.59 -16.87
N ASP A 81 11.03 6.02 -18.06
CA ASP A 81 12.09 5.72 -19.05
C ASP A 81 13.31 4.87 -18.70
N GLN A 82 13.42 4.25 -17.52
CA GLN A 82 14.41 3.22 -17.19
C GLN A 82 14.26 2.79 -15.74
N LYS A 83 13.41 1.79 -15.45
CA LYS A 83 13.60 0.90 -14.28
C LYS A 83 12.61 -0.27 -14.29
N LYS A 84 13.19 -1.46 -14.20
CA LYS A 84 12.62 -2.80 -14.40
C LYS A 84 11.74 -3.26 -13.23
N TYR A 85 10.99 -2.41 -12.53
CA TYR A 85 10.23 -2.88 -11.37
C TYR A 85 8.90 -3.52 -11.79
N GLU A 86 8.82 -4.82 -11.59
CA GLU A 86 7.57 -5.59 -11.55
C GLU A 86 6.97 -5.31 -10.16
N ASP A 87 5.97 -4.44 -10.07
CA ASP A 87 5.32 -4.14 -8.78
C ASP A 87 4.47 -5.33 -8.34
N TYR A 88 4.69 -5.79 -7.11
CA TYR A 88 4.05 -6.98 -6.55
C TYR A 88 3.12 -6.63 -5.39
N ILE A 89 2.08 -7.43 -5.20
CA ILE A 89 1.22 -7.36 -4.01
C ILE A 89 0.91 -8.76 -3.49
N ILE A 90 0.78 -8.89 -2.16
CA ILE A 90 0.38 -10.11 -1.47
C ILE A 90 -0.75 -9.81 -0.51
N PHE A 91 -1.76 -10.67 -0.52
CA PHE A 91 -2.77 -10.77 0.54
C PHE A 91 -2.36 -11.92 1.44
N ASN A 92 -1.98 -11.63 2.68
CA ASN A 92 -1.56 -12.68 3.60
C ASN A 92 -2.77 -13.33 4.28
N SER A 93 -2.66 -14.60 4.65
CA SER A 93 -3.72 -15.35 5.34
C SER A 93 -4.14 -14.77 6.70
N ASN A 94 -3.36 -13.85 7.26
CA ASN A 94 -3.69 -13.12 8.49
C ASN A 94 -4.42 -11.77 8.24
N GLY A 95 -4.79 -11.49 6.99
CA GLY A 95 -5.53 -10.29 6.61
C GLY A 95 -4.68 -9.05 6.37
N THR A 96 -3.36 -9.13 6.48
CA THR A 96 -2.46 -8.04 6.07
C THR A 96 -2.23 -8.07 4.56
N VAL A 97 -1.86 -6.91 4.01
CA VAL A 97 -1.52 -6.77 2.59
C VAL A 97 -0.18 -6.04 2.48
N GLU A 98 0.70 -6.61 1.65
CA GLU A 98 2.05 -6.12 1.40
C GLU A 98 2.19 -5.70 -0.06
N LYS A 99 2.61 -4.46 -0.30
CA LYS A 99 3.03 -3.96 -1.62
C LYS A 99 4.55 -3.99 -1.66
N LEU A 100 5.11 -4.65 -2.68
CA LEU A 100 6.54 -4.88 -2.84
C LEU A 100 7.01 -4.29 -4.17
N TYR A 101 8.17 -3.64 -4.14
CA TYR A 101 8.84 -3.10 -5.32
C TYR A 101 10.04 -3.98 -5.63
N ALA A 102 9.99 -4.72 -6.73
CA ALA A 102 11.04 -5.67 -7.10
C ALA A 102 11.25 -5.68 -8.61
N GLU A 103 12.45 -6.04 -9.06
CA GLU A 103 12.76 -6.05 -10.49
C GLU A 103 12.24 -7.29 -11.25
N ASN A 104 11.98 -8.36 -10.51
CA ASN A 104 11.42 -9.60 -11.04
C ASN A 104 10.80 -10.44 -9.90
N GLU A 105 10.09 -11.50 -10.27
CA GLU A 105 9.45 -12.42 -9.33
C GLU A 105 10.43 -13.02 -8.33
N LYS A 106 11.63 -13.41 -8.79
CA LYS A 106 12.64 -14.03 -7.93
C LYS A 106 13.11 -13.05 -6.85
N ALA A 107 13.34 -11.78 -7.21
CA ALA A 107 13.68 -10.73 -6.27
C ALA A 107 12.50 -10.43 -5.32
N ALA A 108 11.27 -10.41 -5.82
CA ALA A 108 10.07 -10.22 -4.99
C ALA A 108 9.94 -11.32 -3.93
N LYS A 109 10.12 -12.58 -4.33
CA LYS A 109 10.14 -13.74 -3.41
C LYS A 109 11.20 -13.62 -2.33
N GLN A 110 12.34 -12.99 -2.62
CA GLN A 110 13.41 -12.75 -1.62
C GLN A 110 13.10 -11.62 -0.63
N LEU A 111 12.15 -10.73 -0.96
CA LEU A 111 11.69 -9.67 -0.06
C LEU A 111 10.63 -10.17 0.93
N LEU A 112 10.03 -11.34 0.66
CA LEU A 112 9.07 -11.97 1.56
C LEU A 112 9.68 -12.21 2.94
N GLY A 113 8.98 -11.77 3.99
CA GLY A 113 9.39 -11.95 5.37
C GLY A 113 10.60 -11.11 5.82
N LYS A 114 11.20 -10.30 4.93
CA LYS A 114 12.31 -9.39 5.28
C LYS A 114 11.82 -8.03 5.80
N ASP A 115 10.59 -7.94 6.27
CA ASP A 115 9.86 -6.70 6.55
C ASP A 115 10.75 -5.59 7.14
N THR A 116 10.93 -4.51 6.38
CA THR A 116 11.71 -3.33 6.79
C THR A 116 10.86 -2.19 7.30
N SER A 117 9.52 -2.30 7.34
CA SER A 117 8.72 -1.17 7.84
C SER A 117 7.34 -1.49 8.40
N GLY A 118 6.81 -2.72 8.35
CA GLY A 118 5.49 -3.13 8.85
C GLY A 118 4.40 -3.15 7.76
N PRO A 119 3.20 -3.71 8.04
CA PRO A 119 2.16 -3.92 7.01
C PRO A 119 1.70 -2.60 6.40
N ASN A 120 1.51 -2.63 5.08
CA ASN A 120 1.13 -1.47 4.26
C ASN A 120 -0.39 -1.28 4.22
N ALA A 121 -1.15 -2.37 4.32
CA ALA A 121 -2.61 -2.33 4.38
C ALA A 121 -3.20 -3.58 5.04
N ILE A 122 -4.51 -3.58 5.20
CA ILE A 122 -5.31 -4.73 5.65
C ILE A 122 -6.50 -4.92 4.71
N VAL A 123 -6.87 -6.17 4.48
CA VAL A 123 -8.06 -6.51 3.70
C VAL A 123 -9.22 -6.87 4.63
N TYR A 124 -10.43 -6.45 4.28
CA TYR A 124 -11.65 -6.82 4.99
C TYR A 124 -12.85 -6.83 4.05
N ARG A 125 -13.92 -7.48 4.49
CA ARG A 125 -15.19 -7.58 3.75
C ARG A 125 -16.26 -6.75 4.47
N LYS A 126 -17.11 -6.06 3.70
CA LYS A 126 -18.30 -5.39 4.21
C LYS A 126 -19.47 -5.64 3.25
N GLY A 127 -20.42 -6.47 3.68
CA GLY A 127 -21.44 -7.03 2.76
C GLY A 127 -20.74 -7.90 1.71
N ASP A 128 -21.07 -7.73 0.43
CA ASP A 128 -20.47 -8.49 -0.67
C ASP A 128 -19.27 -7.81 -1.33
N ARG A 129 -18.71 -6.80 -0.66
CA ARG A 129 -17.64 -5.97 -1.21
C ARG A 129 -16.37 -6.12 -0.40
N PHE A 130 -15.24 -6.18 -1.10
CA PHE A 130 -13.92 -6.26 -0.51
C PHE A 130 -13.26 -4.89 -0.48
N PHE A 131 -12.55 -4.63 0.60
CA PHE A 131 -11.89 -3.36 0.83
C PHE A 131 -10.47 -3.59 1.32
N MET A 132 -9.60 -2.67 0.99
CA MET A 132 -8.27 -2.55 1.55
C MET A 132 -8.11 -1.17 2.15
N ASP A 133 -7.82 -1.12 3.44
CA ASP A 133 -7.48 0.11 4.14
C ASP A 133 -5.94 0.17 4.23
N ALA A 134 -5.33 1.10 3.49
CA ALA A 134 -3.88 1.28 3.35
C ALA A 134 -3.39 2.49 4.15
N VAL A 135 -2.17 2.41 4.69
CA VAL A 135 -1.53 3.58 5.31
C VAL A 135 -1.03 4.52 4.21
N GLN A 136 -1.41 5.80 4.28
CA GLN A 136 -0.99 6.81 3.32
C GLN A 136 -0.41 8.04 4.03
N ALA A 137 0.69 8.57 3.52
CA ALA A 137 1.26 9.84 3.98
C ALA A 137 0.57 11.02 3.28
N PHE A 138 0.16 12.05 4.03
CA PHE A 138 -0.45 13.25 3.44
C PHE A 138 0.62 14.26 2.98
N LYS A 139 0.67 14.56 1.68
CA LYS A 139 1.69 15.44 1.07
C LYS A 139 1.64 16.91 1.52
N MET A 140 0.55 17.41 2.10
CA MET A 140 0.39 18.85 2.42
C MET A 140 0.17 19.19 3.90
N GLY A 141 0.15 18.19 4.80
CA GLY A 141 -0.12 18.43 6.24
C GLY A 141 0.92 17.86 7.20
N GLY A 142 1.76 16.92 6.74
CA GLY A 142 2.59 16.10 7.63
C GLY A 142 1.72 15.18 8.49
N GLY A 143 1.78 13.87 8.24
CA GLY A 143 0.99 12.91 9.00
C GLY A 143 0.56 11.71 8.17
N TYR A 144 -0.12 10.76 8.82
CA TYR A 144 -0.51 9.50 8.23
C TYR A 144 -2.01 9.26 8.36
N GLY A 145 -2.62 8.78 7.29
CA GLY A 145 -4.03 8.45 7.23
C GLY A 145 -4.27 7.01 6.79
N ILE A 146 -5.55 6.65 6.80
CA ILE A 146 -6.04 5.42 6.19
C ILE A 146 -6.71 5.82 4.87
N ASP A 147 -6.12 5.39 3.76
CA ASP A 147 -6.75 5.45 2.45
C ASP A 147 -7.52 4.15 2.21
N ARG A 148 -8.78 4.27 1.76
CA ARG A 148 -9.66 3.13 1.56
C ARG A 148 -9.81 2.86 0.08
N GLN A 149 -9.34 1.69 -0.33
CA GLN A 149 -9.39 1.20 -1.69
C GLN A 149 -10.39 0.06 -1.77
N GLU A 150 -11.18 0.04 -2.84
CA GLU A 150 -12.12 -1.06 -3.08
C GLU A 150 -11.46 -2.11 -3.95
N ILE A 151 -11.71 -3.38 -3.64
CA ILE A 151 -11.12 -4.51 -4.36
C ILE A 151 -12.22 -5.32 -5.03
N LYS A 152 -11.95 -5.72 -6.27
CA LYS A 152 -12.76 -6.68 -7.01
C LYS A 152 -11.84 -7.79 -7.54
N PHE A 153 -12.28 -9.04 -7.43
CA PHE A 153 -11.64 -10.15 -8.10
C PHE A 153 -12.56 -10.67 -9.19
N GLU A 154 -12.08 -10.76 -10.42
CA GLU A 154 -12.87 -11.17 -11.58
C GLU A 154 -11.96 -11.73 -12.66
N ASN A 155 -12.34 -12.84 -13.30
CA ASN A 155 -11.59 -13.48 -14.39
C ASN A 155 -10.11 -13.71 -14.07
N ASN A 156 -9.81 -14.20 -12.86
CA ASN A 156 -8.45 -14.42 -12.37
C ASN A 156 -7.57 -13.15 -12.31
N LYS A 157 -8.20 -11.98 -12.27
CA LYS A 157 -7.54 -10.69 -12.10
C LYS A 157 -8.03 -10.01 -10.84
N LEU A 158 -7.10 -9.35 -10.17
CA LEU A 158 -7.36 -8.52 -9.01
C LEU A 158 -7.40 -7.06 -9.47
N PHE A 159 -8.49 -6.37 -9.14
CA PHE A 159 -8.70 -4.95 -9.43
C PHE A 159 -8.70 -4.18 -8.12
N ILE A 160 -7.91 -3.12 -8.04
CA ILE A 160 -7.86 -2.21 -6.90
C ILE A 160 -8.22 -0.82 -7.38
N GLN A 161 -9.36 -0.29 -6.91
CA GLN A 161 -9.83 1.05 -7.25
C GLN A 161 -9.25 2.08 -6.29
N ASP A 162 -8.62 3.11 -6.84
CA ASP A 162 -8.10 4.28 -6.15
C ASP A 162 -8.53 5.56 -6.92
N GLY A 163 -9.53 6.27 -6.40
CA GLY A 163 -10.09 7.45 -7.05
C GLY A 163 -10.58 7.15 -8.47
N ALA A 164 -10.00 7.85 -9.46
CA ALA A 164 -10.29 7.66 -10.89
C ALA A 164 -9.40 6.61 -11.57
N ASN A 165 -8.58 5.89 -10.81
CA ASN A 165 -7.64 4.89 -11.31
C ASN A 165 -8.00 3.49 -10.79
N CYS A 166 -7.72 2.48 -11.59
CA CYS A 166 -7.86 1.07 -11.22
C CYS A 166 -6.57 0.33 -11.59
N SER A 167 -5.85 -0.14 -10.57
CA SER A 167 -4.69 -1.02 -10.75
C SER A 167 -5.16 -2.46 -10.92
N VAL A 168 -4.64 -3.12 -11.94
CA VAL A 168 -4.96 -4.51 -12.28
C VAL A 168 -3.76 -5.38 -12.03
N TYR A 169 -3.93 -6.43 -11.25
CA TYR A 169 -2.91 -7.40 -10.93
C TYR A 169 -3.29 -8.80 -11.40
N LEU A 170 -2.28 -9.57 -11.78
CA LEU A 170 -2.40 -10.95 -12.22
C LEU A 170 -1.68 -11.86 -11.21
N PRO A 171 -2.23 -13.03 -10.87
CA PRO A 171 -1.50 -13.99 -10.06
C PRO A 171 -0.29 -14.49 -10.84
N VAL A 172 0.87 -14.51 -10.18
CA VAL A 172 2.13 -14.95 -10.78
C VAL A 172 2.13 -16.46 -10.96
N GLU A 173 1.65 -17.17 -9.94
CA GLU A 173 1.43 -18.61 -9.97
C GLU A 173 -0.05 -18.86 -10.27
N LYS A 174 -0.33 -19.56 -11.37
CA LYS A 174 -1.70 -19.96 -11.71
C LYS A 174 -2.28 -20.84 -10.58
N PRO A 175 -3.58 -20.70 -10.25
CA PRO A 175 -4.23 -21.52 -9.23
C PRO A 175 -4.11 -23.01 -9.51
#